data_AF-A0A1S4C117-F1
#
_entry.id   AF-A0A1S4C117-F1
#
_cell.length_a   1.000
_cell.length_b   1.000
_cell.length_c   1.000
_cell.angle_alpha   90.00
_cell.angle_beta   90.00
_cell.angle_gamma   90.00
#
_symmetry.space_group_name_H-M   'P 1'
#
loop_
_entity.id
_entity.type
_entity.pdbx_description
1 polymer ?
#
loop_
_entity_poly.entity_id
_entity_poly.type
_entity_poly.pdbx_seq_one_letter_code
_entity_poly.pdbx_strand_id
1 'polypeptide(L)'
;MPQEEGGIDFRSLHDVAKALFCKLWWKYRTKPSLWSSFMSQKYCKNMNSVVVQWRKGSHVWRKMLECRDLVEHLIIWQPRMGSSLFWYDNWTGLGALYFLIAQNFGVDESVHNVWDVVYGGEWNTQRLYEILPEEFAEHIIVNLQPPATQGVLDVPVWSLESKGQFSVRTTW
;
A
#
# COMPACT_ATOMS: atom_id res chain seq x y z
N MET A 1 32.66 -14.20 26.83
CA MET A 1 32.50 -12.73 26.72
C MET A 1 32.26 -12.42 25.25
N PRO A 2 31.22 -11.66 24.87
CA PRO A 2 30.98 -11.36 23.46
C PRO A 2 32.04 -10.37 22.99
N GLN A 3 32.62 -10.69 21.85
CA GLN A 3 33.64 -9.90 21.19
C GLN A 3 32.95 -8.68 20.54
N GLU A 4 33.36 -7.48 20.93
CA GLU A 4 33.00 -6.26 20.22
C GLU A 4 33.60 -6.33 18.81
N GLU A 5 32.77 -6.52 17.79
CA GLU A 5 33.19 -6.31 16.41
C GLU A 5 33.25 -4.81 16.13
N GLY A 6 34.42 -4.25 16.41
CA GLY A 6 34.79 -2.94 15.93
C GLY A 6 34.88 -2.89 14.40
N GLY A 7 34.22 -1.89 13.82
CA GLY A 7 34.87 -1.05 12.82
C GLY A 7 34.85 -1.52 11.37
N ILE A 8 33.71 -1.94 10.83
CA ILE A 8 33.31 -1.64 9.45
C ILE A 8 31.77 -1.49 9.44
N ASP A 9 31.25 -0.42 8.84
CA ASP A 9 29.80 -0.11 8.73
C ASP A 9 29.08 -1.06 7.74
N PHE A 10 29.33 -2.36 7.84
CA PHE A 10 28.59 -3.38 7.11
C PHE A 10 27.29 -3.65 7.85
N ARG A 11 26.18 -3.27 7.21
CA ARG A 11 24.84 -3.72 7.62
C ARG A 11 24.86 -5.22 7.85
N SER A 12 24.19 -5.68 8.90
CA SER A 12 24.13 -7.11 9.18
C SER A 12 23.54 -7.86 7.98
N LEU A 13 23.97 -9.10 7.73
CA LEU A 13 23.41 -9.95 6.66
C LEU A 13 21.88 -10.06 6.79
N HIS A 14 21.39 -10.00 8.03
CA HIS A 14 19.97 -9.99 8.35
C HIS A 14 19.27 -8.75 7.77
N ASP A 15 19.83 -7.56 7.96
CA ASP A 15 19.26 -6.31 7.45
C ASP A 15 19.28 -6.27 5.92
N VAL A 16 20.35 -6.78 5.30
CA VAL A 16 20.44 -6.90 3.85
C VAL A 16 19.35 -7.83 3.32
N ALA A 17 19.15 -9.00 3.95
CA ALA A 17 18.09 -9.92 3.55
C ALA A 17 16.69 -9.31 3.71
N LYS A 18 16.44 -8.63 4.83
CA LYS A 18 15.17 -7.93 5.11
C LYS A 18 14.88 -6.87 4.05
N ALA A 19 15.87 -6.05 3.71
CA ALA A 19 15.73 -5.03 2.68
C ALA A 19 15.45 -5.61 1.29
N LEU A 20 16.05 -6.77 0.95
CA LEU A 20 15.76 -7.47 -0.31
C LEU A 20 14.31 -7.98 -0.37
N PHE A 21 13.76 -8.48 0.73
CA PHE A 21 12.35 -8.88 0.79
C PHE A 21 11.40 -7.68 0.74
N CYS A 22 11.73 -6.56 1.40
CA CYS A 22 10.97 -5.30 1.26
C CYS A 22 10.98 -4.79 -0.18
N LYS A 23 12.13 -4.84 -0.85
CA LYS A 23 12.25 -4.50 -2.27
C LYS A 23 11.43 -5.43 -3.16
N LEU A 24 11.37 -6.72 -2.82
CA LEU A 24 10.58 -7.71 -3.53
C LEU A 24 9.07 -7.43 -3.35
N TRP A 25 8.64 -7.06 -2.14
CA TRP A 25 7.28 -6.60 -1.86
C TRP A 25 6.92 -5.34 -2.65
N TRP A 26 7.79 -4.33 -2.64
CA TRP A 26 7.61 -3.11 -3.45
C TRP A 26 7.41 -3.44 -4.94
N LYS A 27 8.27 -4.30 -5.52
CA LYS A 27 8.12 -4.74 -6.92
C LYS A 27 6.82 -5.49 -7.16
N TYR A 28 6.42 -6.36 -6.25
CA TYR A 28 5.16 -7.10 -6.30
C TYR A 28 3.96 -6.14 -6.36
N ARG A 29 3.98 -5.08 -5.54
CA ARG A 29 2.91 -4.08 -5.44
C ARG A 29 2.85 -3.11 -6.60
N THR A 30 4.00 -2.66 -7.08
CA THR A 30 4.08 -1.48 -7.98
C THR A 30 4.33 -1.83 -9.44
N LYS A 31 4.65 -3.09 -9.75
CA LYS A 31 4.91 -3.51 -11.13
C LYS A 31 4.03 -4.70 -11.54
N PRO A 32 3.14 -4.51 -12.53
CA PRO A 32 2.43 -5.64 -13.11
C PRO A 32 3.43 -6.56 -13.80
N SER A 33 3.41 -7.84 -13.46
CA SER A 33 4.30 -8.86 -14.04
C SER A 33 3.64 -10.23 -13.96
N LEU A 34 4.06 -11.17 -14.82
CA LEU A 34 3.57 -12.54 -14.75
C LEU A 34 3.82 -13.16 -13.36
N TRP A 35 4.97 -12.83 -12.76
CA TRP A 35 5.31 -13.28 -11.41
C TRP A 35 4.37 -12.71 -10.35
N SER A 36 4.06 -11.40 -10.36
CA SER A 36 3.14 -10.81 -9.38
C SER A 36 1.71 -11.35 -9.53
N SER A 37 1.24 -11.56 -10.76
CA SER A 37 -0.05 -12.23 -11.03
C SER A 37 -0.08 -13.66 -10.50
N PHE A 38 0.97 -14.45 -10.77
CA PHE A 38 1.08 -15.82 -10.26
C PHE A 38 1.08 -15.86 -8.72
N MET A 39 1.89 -14.99 -8.09
CA MET A 39 1.97 -14.91 -6.63
C MET A 39 0.62 -14.53 -6.02
N SER A 40 -0.09 -13.56 -6.61
CA SER A 40 -1.43 -13.15 -6.18
C SER A 40 -2.41 -14.32 -6.25
N GLN A 41 -2.52 -14.99 -7.39
CA GLN A 41 -3.44 -16.12 -7.57
C GLN A 41 -3.13 -17.30 -6.64
N LYS A 42 -1.84 -17.60 -6.46
CA LYS A 42 -1.40 -18.72 -5.62
C LYS A 42 -1.69 -18.51 -4.14
N TYR A 43 -1.48 -17.29 -3.63
CA TYR A 43 -1.49 -17.04 -2.19
C TYR A 43 -2.66 -16.20 -1.67
N CYS A 44 -3.23 -15.31 -2.49
CA CYS A 44 -4.22 -14.35 -2.02
C CYS A 44 -5.67 -14.87 -2.09
N LYS A 45 -5.99 -15.79 -3.02
CA LYS A 45 -7.28 -16.50 -3.09
C LYS A 45 -8.51 -15.58 -2.87
N ASN A 46 -8.60 -14.52 -3.65
CA ASN A 46 -9.64 -13.47 -3.61
C ASN A 46 -9.53 -12.44 -2.48
N MET A 47 -8.57 -12.57 -1.56
CA MET A 47 -8.27 -11.49 -0.61
C MET A 47 -7.30 -10.48 -1.24
N ASN A 48 -7.36 -9.24 -0.79
CA ASN A 48 -6.34 -8.25 -1.17
C ASN A 48 -4.99 -8.61 -0.53
N SER A 49 -3.89 -8.43 -1.28
CA SER A 49 -2.53 -8.70 -0.80
C SER A 49 -2.13 -7.89 0.43
N VAL A 50 -2.73 -6.71 0.62
CA VAL A 50 -2.53 -5.83 1.78
C VAL A 50 -3.04 -6.47 3.08
N VAL A 51 -4.09 -7.30 3.00
CA VAL A 51 -4.79 -7.81 4.19
C VAL A 51 -4.68 -9.33 4.36
N VAL A 52 -4.26 -10.04 3.32
CA VAL A 52 -4.17 -11.51 3.36
C VAL A 52 -3.23 -11.98 4.47
N GLN A 53 -3.68 -12.92 5.27
CA GLN A 53 -2.88 -13.51 6.34
C GLN A 53 -2.07 -14.72 5.83
N TRP A 54 -0.90 -14.94 6.42
CA TRP A 54 -0.13 -16.14 6.13
C TRP A 54 -0.87 -17.37 6.65
N ARG A 55 -1.04 -18.39 5.81
CA ARG A 55 -1.65 -19.67 6.20
C ARG A 55 -0.69 -20.83 6.00
N LYS A 56 -0.23 -20.98 4.76
CA LYS A 56 0.73 -21.99 4.30
C LYS A 56 1.35 -21.51 3.00
N GLY A 57 2.57 -21.93 2.70
CA GLY A 57 3.24 -21.51 1.46
C GLY A 57 4.76 -21.44 1.60
N SER A 58 5.40 -20.80 0.62
CA SER A 58 6.85 -20.66 0.62
C SER A 58 7.34 -19.73 1.74
N HIS A 59 8.57 -19.97 2.19
CA HIS A 59 9.27 -19.06 3.10
C HIS A 59 9.41 -17.65 2.51
N VAL A 60 9.57 -17.54 1.19
CA VAL A 60 9.62 -16.25 0.48
C VAL A 60 8.32 -15.48 0.67
N TRP A 61 7.16 -16.11 0.50
CA TRP A 61 5.87 -15.43 0.71
C TRP A 61 5.69 -15.00 2.16
N ARG A 62 6.06 -15.84 3.12
CA ARG A 62 6.02 -15.47 4.54
C ARG A 62 6.87 -14.23 4.83
N LYS A 63 8.12 -14.20 4.33
CA LYS A 63 9.02 -13.04 4.49
C LYS A 63 8.53 -11.80 3.76
N MET A 64 7.87 -11.96 2.62
CA MET A 64 7.21 -10.84 1.93
C MET A 64 6.07 -10.25 2.76
N LEU A 65 5.25 -11.07 3.42
CA LEU A 65 4.19 -10.58 4.31
C LEU A 65 4.75 -9.89 5.56
N GLU A 66 5.81 -10.43 6.17
CA GLU A 66 6.52 -9.73 7.24
C GLU A 66 7.03 -8.35 6.78
N CYS A 67 7.52 -8.25 5.53
CA CYS A 67 7.95 -6.98 4.96
C CYS A 67 6.79 -6.04 4.65
N ARG A 68 5.67 -6.55 4.12
CA ARG A 68 4.45 -5.77 3.92
C ARG A 68 4.07 -5.03 5.20
N ASP A 69 4.02 -5.73 6.32
CA ASP A 69 3.60 -5.15 7.60
C ASP A 69 4.54 -4.00 8.02
N LEU A 70 5.80 -4.05 7.61
CA LEU A 70 6.79 -3.01 7.87
C LEU A 70 6.75 -1.83 6.91
N VAL A 71 6.31 -2.04 5.66
CA VAL A 71 6.53 -1.03 4.60
C VAL A 71 5.30 -0.58 3.84
N GLU A 72 4.17 -1.29 3.92
CA GLU A 72 2.99 -0.95 3.12
C GLU A 72 2.48 0.46 3.41
N HIS A 73 2.52 0.88 4.68
CA HIS A 73 2.12 2.24 5.08
C HIS A 73 3.05 3.33 4.51
N LEU A 74 4.28 2.98 4.14
CA LEU A 74 5.25 3.89 3.53
C LEU A 74 5.03 4.07 2.02
N ILE A 75 4.18 3.25 1.40
CA ILE A 75 3.81 3.33 -0.02
C ILE A 75 2.61 4.25 -0.15
N ILE A 76 2.83 5.51 -0.49
CA ILE A 76 1.75 6.47 -0.75
C ILE A 76 1.36 6.39 -2.21
N TRP A 77 0.09 6.18 -2.49
CA TRP A 77 -0.43 6.17 -3.85
C TRP A 77 -0.93 7.55 -4.21
N GLN A 78 -0.48 8.09 -5.35
CA GLN A 78 -0.95 9.36 -5.87
C GLN A 78 -2.05 9.12 -6.91
N PRO A 79 -3.32 9.45 -6.59
CA PRO A 79 -4.41 9.29 -7.53
C PRO A 79 -4.22 10.21 -8.75
N ARG A 80 -4.21 9.62 -9.94
CA ARG A 80 -4.18 10.32 -11.22
C ARG A 80 -5.52 10.10 -11.92
N MET A 81 -5.74 8.88 -12.40
CA MET A 81 -7.03 8.44 -12.91
C MET A 81 -7.92 7.83 -11.82
N GLY A 82 -7.43 7.72 -10.59
CA GLY A 82 -8.15 7.11 -9.48
C GLY A 82 -8.21 5.59 -9.58
N SER A 83 -7.19 4.96 -10.16
CA SER A 83 -7.07 3.49 -10.28
C SER A 83 -6.66 2.79 -8.99
N SER A 84 -6.21 3.53 -7.98
CA SER A 84 -5.85 3.01 -6.67
C SER A 84 -7.06 2.41 -5.98
N LEU A 85 -6.84 1.31 -5.27
CA LEU A 85 -7.86 0.58 -4.56
C LEU A 85 -8.30 1.38 -3.34
N PHE A 86 -9.56 1.79 -3.31
CA PHE A 86 -10.09 2.77 -2.36
C PHE A 86 -9.80 2.37 -0.90
N TRP A 87 -10.03 1.10 -0.57
CA TRP A 87 -9.88 0.59 0.79
C TRP A 87 -8.45 0.16 1.15
N TYR A 88 -7.64 -0.22 0.16
CA TYR A 88 -6.42 -1.00 0.39
C TYR A 88 -5.13 -0.23 0.07
N ASP A 89 -5.17 0.72 -0.85
CA ASP A 89 -4.02 1.57 -1.17
C ASP A 89 -3.99 2.78 -0.24
N ASN A 90 -2.80 3.18 0.24
CA ASN A 90 -2.65 4.41 1.03
C ASN A 90 -2.64 5.64 0.12
N TRP A 91 -3.82 6.03 -0.38
CA TRP A 91 -3.99 7.21 -1.24
C TRP A 91 -4.38 8.48 -0.47
N THR A 92 -4.79 8.34 0.80
CA THR A 92 -5.16 9.46 1.67
C THR A 92 -3.99 10.03 2.48
N GLY A 93 -2.85 9.32 2.49
CA GLY A 93 -1.70 9.61 3.33
C GLY A 93 -1.84 9.14 4.78
N LEU A 94 -3.02 8.63 5.17
CA LEU A 94 -3.29 8.16 6.55
C LEU A 94 -2.97 6.67 6.74
N GLY A 95 -2.81 5.92 5.64
CA GLY A 95 -2.76 4.46 5.61
C GLY A 95 -3.90 3.89 4.77
N ALA A 96 -3.98 2.56 4.69
CA ALA A 96 -5.10 1.89 4.04
C ALA A 96 -6.36 2.04 4.90
N LEU A 97 -7.42 2.59 4.33
CA LEU A 97 -8.70 2.83 5.02
C LEU A 97 -9.27 1.56 5.66
N TYR A 98 -9.02 0.39 5.05
CA TYR A 98 -9.38 -0.92 5.58
C TYR A 98 -8.94 -1.15 7.04
N PHE A 99 -7.76 -0.66 7.42
CA PHE A 99 -7.24 -0.83 8.79
C PHE A 99 -7.66 0.29 9.75
N LEU A 100 -8.03 1.46 9.21
CA LEU A 100 -8.35 2.64 10.00
C LEU A 100 -9.81 2.70 10.41
N ILE A 101 -10.69 2.24 9.53
CA ILE A 101 -12.14 2.31 9.73
C ILE A 101 -12.59 1.10 10.54
N ALA A 102 -13.35 1.38 11.60
CA ALA A 102 -13.84 0.35 12.49
C ALA A 102 -14.72 -0.67 11.73
N GLN A 103 -14.66 -1.94 12.17
CA GLN A 103 -15.34 -3.06 11.49
C GLN A 103 -16.86 -2.90 11.39
N ASN A 104 -17.47 -2.00 12.17
CA ASN A 104 -18.90 -1.70 12.14
C ASN A 104 -19.34 -0.89 10.90
N PHE A 105 -18.46 -0.12 10.26
CA PHE A 105 -18.75 0.51 8.97
C PHE A 105 -18.64 -0.49 7.82
N GLY A 106 -17.74 -1.47 7.95
CA GLY A 106 -17.51 -2.47 6.92
C GLY A 106 -16.82 -1.91 5.67
N VAL A 107 -16.50 -2.81 4.74
CA VAL A 107 -15.98 -2.45 3.41
C VAL A 107 -17.15 -2.46 2.45
N ASP A 108 -17.45 -1.33 1.82
CA ASP A 108 -18.43 -1.30 0.73
C ASP A 108 -17.79 -1.90 -0.53
N GLU A 109 -18.18 -3.14 -0.86
CA GLU A 109 -17.66 -3.88 -2.01
C GLU A 109 -18.05 -3.27 -3.36
N SER A 110 -18.99 -2.33 -3.42
CA SER A 110 -19.30 -1.62 -4.66
C SER A 110 -18.25 -0.56 -5.00
N VAL A 111 -17.50 -0.08 -4.01
CA VAL A 111 -16.44 0.91 -4.16
C VAL A 111 -15.09 0.20 -4.25
N HIS A 112 -14.60 0.02 -5.46
CA HIS A 112 -13.36 -0.69 -5.73
C HIS A 112 -12.18 0.29 -5.73
N ASN A 113 -12.33 1.40 -6.42
CA ASN A 113 -11.25 2.34 -6.73
C ASN A 113 -11.61 3.76 -6.31
N VAL A 114 -10.61 4.64 -6.19
CA VAL A 114 -10.83 6.07 -5.87
C VAL A 114 -11.74 6.76 -6.88
N TRP A 115 -11.72 6.33 -8.15
CA TRP A 115 -12.60 6.88 -9.18
C TRP A 115 -14.10 6.64 -8.91
N ASP A 116 -14.47 5.58 -8.17
CA ASP A 116 -15.88 5.22 -7.93
C ASP A 116 -16.61 6.23 -7.03
N VAL A 117 -15.85 7.10 -6.35
CA VAL A 117 -16.38 8.18 -5.49
C VAL A 117 -16.20 9.57 -6.11
N VAL A 118 -15.95 9.65 -7.42
CA VAL A 118 -15.81 10.89 -8.18
C VAL A 118 -16.99 11.03 -9.15
N TYR A 119 -17.62 12.20 -9.17
CA TYR A 119 -18.71 12.51 -10.09
C TYR A 119 -18.55 13.91 -10.66
N GLY A 120 -18.60 14.03 -12.00
CA GLY A 120 -18.48 15.33 -12.66
C GLY A 120 -17.13 16.03 -12.46
N GLY A 121 -16.07 15.28 -12.13
CA GLY A 121 -14.75 15.82 -11.83
C GLY A 121 -14.56 16.28 -10.38
N GLU A 122 -15.60 16.16 -9.55
CA GLU A 122 -15.59 16.52 -8.14
C GLU A 122 -15.79 15.29 -7.26
N TRP A 123 -15.44 15.40 -5.97
CA TRP A 123 -15.77 14.36 -5.01
C TRP A 123 -17.29 14.19 -4.89
N ASN A 124 -17.78 12.95 -4.96
CA ASN A 124 -19.14 12.63 -4.61
C ASN A 124 -19.26 12.63 -3.07
N THR A 125 -19.47 13.81 -2.49
CA THR A 125 -19.51 14.03 -1.04
C THR A 125 -20.57 13.18 -0.36
N GLN A 126 -21.75 13.05 -0.96
CA GLN A 126 -22.81 12.18 -0.45
C GLN A 126 -22.30 10.74 -0.33
N ARG A 127 -21.67 10.21 -1.40
CA ARG A 127 -21.15 8.85 -1.40
C ARG A 127 -20.04 8.65 -0.36
N LEU A 128 -19.18 9.65 -0.15
CA LEU A 128 -18.12 9.59 0.85
C LEU A 128 -18.70 9.51 2.28
N TYR A 129 -19.72 10.33 2.61
CA TYR A 129 -20.38 10.27 3.93
C TYR A 129 -21.22 9.01 4.13
N GLU A 130 -21.70 8.37 3.06
CA GLU A 130 -22.41 7.09 3.15
C GLU A 130 -21.48 5.93 3.57
N ILE A 131 -20.24 5.92 3.08
CA ILE A 131 -19.33 4.77 3.22
C ILE A 131 -18.21 4.99 4.25
N LEU A 132 -17.97 6.23 4.69
CA LEU A 132 -16.91 6.58 5.63
C LEU A 132 -17.48 7.25 6.89
N PRO A 133 -16.80 7.10 8.04
CA PRO A 133 -16.99 8.03 9.16
C PRO A 133 -16.71 9.47 8.74
N GLU A 134 -17.39 10.41 9.40
CA GLU A 134 -17.36 11.84 9.09
C GLU A 134 -15.93 12.38 9.05
N GLU A 135 -15.08 12.02 10.01
CA GLU A 135 -13.71 12.51 10.09
C GLU A 135 -12.84 12.13 8.87
N PHE A 136 -13.07 10.96 8.28
CA PHE A 136 -12.32 10.51 7.10
C PHE A 136 -12.87 11.13 5.81
N ALA A 137 -14.20 11.25 5.71
CA ALA A 137 -14.85 11.92 4.59
C ALA A 137 -14.42 13.39 4.52
N GLU A 138 -14.46 14.10 5.65
CA GLU A 138 -14.01 15.50 5.73
C GLU A 138 -12.53 15.65 5.35
N HIS A 139 -11.65 14.78 5.86
CA HIS A 139 -10.24 14.80 5.48
C HIS A 139 -10.04 14.68 3.96
N ILE A 140 -10.76 13.76 3.31
CA ILE A 140 -10.67 13.56 1.85
C ILE A 140 -11.18 14.81 1.11
N ILE A 141 -12.35 15.32 1.49
CA ILE A 141 -13.00 16.44 0.81
C ILE A 141 -12.17 17.73 0.93
N VAL A 142 -11.60 17.98 2.10
CA VAL A 142 -10.90 19.24 2.39
C VAL A 142 -9.43 19.22 1.95
N ASN A 143 -8.74 18.09 2.14
CA ASN A 143 -7.28 18.04 1.99
C ASN A 143 -6.81 17.41 0.66
N LEU A 144 -7.68 16.72 -0.07
CA LEU A 144 -7.31 15.99 -1.30
C LEU A 144 -8.05 16.52 -2.52
N GLN A 145 -7.39 16.44 -3.66
CA GLN A 145 -7.97 16.81 -4.96
C GLN A 145 -8.58 15.56 -5.63
N PRO A 146 -9.77 15.66 -6.23
CA PRO A 146 -10.34 14.58 -7.03
C PRO A 146 -9.40 14.16 -8.17
N PRO A 147 -9.31 12.86 -8.49
CA PRO A 147 -8.68 12.40 -9.73
C PRO A 147 -9.26 13.12 -10.95
N ALA A 148 -8.40 13.77 -11.74
CA ALA A 148 -8.80 14.55 -12.91
C ALA A 148 -8.12 14.08 -14.21
N THR A 149 -7.10 13.22 -14.13
CA THR A 149 -6.28 12.84 -15.29
C THR A 149 -6.74 11.51 -15.87
N GLN A 150 -7.33 11.54 -17.07
CA GLN A 150 -7.71 10.30 -17.77
C GLN A 150 -6.50 9.61 -18.41
N GLY A 151 -6.49 8.28 -18.40
CA GLY A 151 -5.49 7.47 -19.11
C GLY A 151 -4.09 7.38 -18.45
N VAL A 152 -3.87 8.05 -17.32
CA VAL A 152 -2.62 7.95 -16.53
C VAL A 152 -2.86 7.19 -15.24
N LEU A 153 -2.19 6.04 -15.07
CA LEU A 153 -2.33 5.20 -13.87
C LEU A 153 -1.82 5.92 -12.62
N ASP A 154 -2.38 5.53 -11.48
CA ASP A 154 -1.95 6.03 -10.18
C ASP A 154 -0.52 5.59 -9.87
N VAL A 155 0.24 6.49 -9.24
CA VAL A 155 1.69 6.34 -9.07
C VAL A 155 2.02 6.04 -7.61
N PRO A 156 2.68 4.91 -7.30
CA PRO A 156 3.17 4.64 -5.97
C PRO A 156 4.46 5.42 -5.70
N VAL A 157 4.51 6.09 -4.55
CA VAL A 157 5.61 6.92 -4.07
C VAL A 157 6.09 6.38 -2.74
N TRP A 158 7.39 6.14 -2.64
CA TRP A 158 8.02 5.79 -1.38
C TRP A 158 8.20 7.04 -0.51
N SER A 159 7.47 7.11 0.59
CA SER A 159 7.40 8.30 1.46
C SER A 159 8.72 8.71 2.11
N LEU A 160 9.66 7.77 2.29
CA LEU A 160 10.96 8.04 2.92
C LEU A 160 12.02 8.60 1.96
N GLU A 161 11.71 8.77 0.67
CA GLU A 161 12.63 9.34 -0.31
C GLU A 161 12.05 10.52 -1.07
N SER A 162 12.84 11.58 -1.19
CA SER A 162 12.52 12.75 -2.01
C SER A 162 12.28 12.42 -3.49
N LYS A 163 12.83 11.31 -3.98
CA LYS A 163 12.63 10.82 -5.36
C LYS A 163 11.44 9.86 -5.51
N GLY A 164 10.79 9.49 -4.40
CA GLY A 164 9.62 8.60 -4.42
C GLY A 164 9.89 7.16 -4.85
N GLN A 165 11.14 6.75 -4.97
CA GLN A 165 11.52 5.38 -5.34
C GLN A 165 11.92 4.60 -4.09
N PHE A 166 11.68 3.30 -4.10
CA PHE A 166 12.21 2.42 -3.06
C PHE A 166 13.75 2.37 -3.15
N SER A 167 14.44 2.65 -2.06
CA SER A 167 15.83 2.23 -1.87
C SER A 167 16.05 1.49 -0.56
N VAL A 168 17.07 0.64 -0.59
CA VAL A 168 17.54 -0.12 0.57
C VAL A 168 18.07 0.81 1.67
N ARG A 169 18.51 2.03 1.32
CA ARG A 169 19.14 2.97 2.27
C ARG A 169 18.15 3.64 3.22
N THR A 170 16.90 3.78 2.81
CA THR A 170 15.86 4.46 3.60
C THR A 170 14.95 3.48 4.33
N THR A 171 15.12 2.18 4.09
CA THR A 171 14.37 1.15 4.82
C THR A 171 15.03 0.82 6.17
N TRP A 172 16.36 0.96 6.27
CA TRP A 172 17.18 0.72 7.46
C TRP A 172 18.47 1.54 7.39
#